data_AF-A0A951V7L3-F1
#
_entry.id   AF-A0A951V7L3-F1
#
_cell.length_a   1.000
_cell.length_b   1.000
_cell.length_c   1.000
_cell.angle_alpha   90.00
_cell.angle_beta   90.00
_cell.angle_gamma   90.00
#
_symmetry.space_group_name_H-M   'P 1'
#
loop_
_entity.id
_entity.type
_entity.pdbx_description
1 polymer ?
#
loop_
_entity_poly.entity_id
_entity_poly.type
_entity_poly.pdbx_seq_one_letter_code
_entity_poly.pdbx_strand_id
1 'polypeptide(L)' 'MLKDSRVVFNIKGNSYRLVAKFNFRKQWIFIRFIGTHAEYEKINANTI' A
#
# COMPACT_ATOMS: atom_id res chain seq x y z
N MET A 1 9.65 0.33 5.54
CA MET A 1 9.19 1.15 4.40
C MET A 1 9.49 0.38 3.13
N LEU A 2 8.55 0.33 2.19
CA LEU A 2 8.77 -0.33 0.90
C LEU A 2 9.60 0.57 -0.03
N LYS A 3 10.15 0.00 -1.11
CA LYS A 3 10.88 0.78 -2.12
C LYS A 3 9.98 1.86 -2.76
N ASP A 4 10.60 2.97 -3.18
CA ASP A 4 9.96 4.11 -3.86
C ASP A 4 8.87 4.85 -3.05
N SER A 5 9.09 5.11 -1.76
CA SER A 5 8.15 5.86 -0.92
C SER A 5 6.76 5.21 -0.84
N ARG A 6 6.72 3.88 -0.88
CA ARG A 6 5.51 3.09 -0.66
C ARG A 6 5.32 2.80 0.83
N VAL A 7 4.08 2.94 1.29
CA VAL A 7 3.66 2.67 2.67
C VAL A 7 2.45 1.74 2.64
N VAL A 8 2.44 0.79 3.58
CA VAL A 8 1.33 -0.15 3.77
C VAL A 8 0.61 0.22 5.06
N PHE A 9 -0.70 0.42 4.98
CA PHE A 9 -1.56 0.68 6.12
C PHE A 9 -2.43 -0.54 6.41
N ASN A 10 -2.54 -0.88 7.70
CA ASN A 10 -3.52 -1.86 8.18
C ASN A 10 -4.84 -1.12 8.43
N ILE A 11 -5.93 -1.57 7.79
CA ILE A 11 -7.25 -0.91 7.93
C ILE A 11 -8.32 -1.94 8.30
N LYS A 12 -9.46 -1.45 8.83
CA LYS A 12 -10.62 -2.26 9.27
C LYS A 12 -10.19 -3.38 10.23
N GLY A 13 -9.70 -3.00 11.42
CA GLY A 13 -9.28 -3.98 12.43
C GLY A 13 -8.22 -4.96 11.92
N ASN A 14 -7.25 -4.46 11.16
CA ASN A 14 -6.15 -5.25 10.56
C ASN A 14 -6.56 -6.28 9.48
N SER A 15 -7.83 -6.33 9.08
CA SER A 15 -8.32 -7.31 8.10
C SER A 15 -7.93 -6.98 6.65
N TYR A 16 -7.56 -5.72 6.38
CA TYR A 16 -7.22 -5.23 5.05
C TYR A 16 -5.87 -4.52 5.04
N ARG A 17 -5.28 -4.41 3.84
CA ARG A 17 -4.06 -3.67 3.53
C ARG A 17 -4.37 -2.62 2.48
N LEU A 18 -3.92 -1.39 2.73
CA LEU A 18 -3.87 -0.31 1.76
C LEU A 18 -2.41 -0.05 1.42
N VAL A 19 -2.02 -0.22 0.16
CA VAL A 19 -0.69 0.14 -0.35
C VAL A 19 -0.82 1.48 -1.07
N ALA A 20 -0.06 2.47 -0.60
CA ALA A 20 -0.03 3.79 -1.20
C ALA A 20 1.40 4.22 -1.50
N LYS A 21 1.59 4.90 -2.64
CA LYS A 21 2.85 5.56 -3.00
C LYS A 21 2.72 7.05 -2.78
N PHE A 22 3.66 7.62 -2.04
CA PHE A 22 3.69 9.05 -1.72
C PHE A 22 4.68 9.79 -2.61
N ASN A 23 4.22 10.89 -3.21
CA ASN A 23 5.09 11.91 -3.75
C ASN A 23 5.07 13.10 -2.79
N PHE A 24 5.97 13.12 -1.81
CA PHE A 24 6.02 14.14 -0.76
C PHE A 24 6.24 15.55 -1.31
N ARG A 25 7.04 15.69 -2.38
CA ARG A 25 7.31 17.00 -3.01
C ARG A 25 6.06 17.60 -3.65
N LYS A 26 5.24 16.78 -4.30
CA LYS A 26 3.97 17.20 -4.93
C LYS A 26 2.77 17.05 -3.99
N GLN A 27 2.97 16.52 -2.79
CA GLN A 27 1.93 16.15 -1.82
C GLN A 27 0.83 15.24 -2.42
N TRP A 28 1.22 14.34 -3.33
CA TRP A 28 0.30 13.40 -3.97
C TRP A 28 0.36 12.02 -3.33
N ILE A 29 -0.80 11.36 -3.33
CA ILE A 29 -0.96 9.98 -2.86
C ILE A 29 -1.55 9.18 -4.00
N PHE A 30 -0.88 8.10 -4.36
CA PHE A 30 -1.37 7.14 -5.34
C PHE A 30 -1.74 5.84 -4.63
N ILE A 31 -3.03 5.50 -4.65
CA ILE A 31 -3.50 4.20 -4.15
C ILE A 31 -3.10 3.15 -5.19
N ARG A 32 -2.32 2.15 -4.75
CA ARG A 32 -1.82 1.07 -5.60
C ARG A 32 -2.61 -0.22 -5.39
N PHE A 33 -3.10 -0.42 -4.17
CA PHE A 33 -3.88 -1.61 -3.81
C PHE A 33 -4.72 -1.36 -2.56
N ILE A 34 -5.93 -1.92 -2.54
CA ILE A 34 -6.76 -2.13 -1.36
C ILE A 34 -7.30 -3.56 -1.44
N GLY A 35 -7.11 -4.33 -0.38
CA GLY A 35 -7.63 -5.70 -0.32
C GLY A 35 -7.38 -6.36 1.03
N THR A 36 -7.90 -7.57 1.19
CA THR A 36 -7.71 -8.42 2.36
C THR A 36 -6.25 -8.83 2.54
N HIS A 37 -5.92 -9.36 3.71
CA HIS A 37 -4.58 -9.91 3.95
C HIS A 37 -4.23 -11.03 2.96
N ALA A 38 -5.18 -11.92 2.67
CA ALA A 38 -4.98 -13.03 1.73
C ALA A 38 -4.77 -12.57 0.27
N GLU A 39 -5.44 -11.48 -0.16
CA GLU A 39 -5.19 -10.88 -1.47
C GLU A 39 -3.84 -10.17 -1.52
N TYR A 40 -3.46 -9.51 -0.42
CA TYR A 40 -2.18 -8.84 -0.29
C TYR A 40 -1.00 -9.82 -0.37
N GLU A 41 -1.10 -11.02 0.22
CA GLU A 41 -0.03 -12.03 0.15
C GLU A 41 0.23 -12.56 -1.27
N LYS A 42 -0.75 -12.43 -2.18
CA LYS A 42 -0.63 -12.88 -3.58
C LYS A 42 0.05 -11.86 -4.49
N ILE A 43 0.31 -10.65 -4.01
CA ILE A 43 0.92 -9.57 -4.79
C ILE A 43 2.28 -9.18 -4.23
N ASN A 44 3.16 -8.70 -5.10
CA ASN A 44 4.41 -8.09 -4.66
C ASN A 44 4.21 -6.57 -4.46
N ALA A 45 4.09 -6.16 -3.19
CA ALA A 45 3.87 -4.76 -2.81
C ALA A 45 5.01 -3.80 -3.24
N ASN A 46 6.19 -4.30 -3.63
CA ASN A 46 7.27 -3.47 -4.16
C ASN A 46 7.11 -3.15 -5.65
N THR A 47 6.33 -3.92 -6.39
CA THR A 47 6.20 -3.76 -7.86
C THR A 47 4.86 -3.20 -8.29
N ILE A 48 3.83 -3.29 -7.44
CA ILE A 48 2.50 -2.75 -7.73
C ILE A 48 2.39 -1.25 -7.48
#